data_AF-A0A814ULG0-F1
#
_entry.id   AF-A0A814ULG0-F1
#
_cell.length_a   1.000
_cell.length_b   1.000
_cell.length_c   1.000
_cell.angle_alpha   90.00
_cell.angle_beta   90.00
_cell.angle_gamma   90.00
#
_symmetry.space_group_name_H-M   'P 1'
#
loop_
_entity.id
_entity.type
_entity.pdbx_description
1 polymer ?
#
loop_
_entity_poly.entity_id
_entity_poly.type
_entity_poly.pdbx_seq_one_letter_code
_entity_poly.pdbx_strand_id
1 'polypeptide(L)'
;MNSSFVWTIIFALIQLAVCAHVEDNRIIIGSSIGGVLGLIILILDLIAIFELLKSDGRGVCSKLVWILVIIFFPVGGLILYCCCARSRTVDSSI
;
A
#
# COMPACT_ATOMS: atom_id res chain seq x y z
N MET A 1 1.44 -12.57 -21.63
CA MET A 1 1.11 -11.63 -20.54
C MET A 1 1.03 -10.23 -21.14
N ASN A 2 -0.13 -9.57 -21.05
CA ASN A 2 -0.34 -8.26 -21.69
C ASN A 2 0.50 -7.20 -20.96
N SER A 3 1.17 -6.29 -21.69
CA SER A 3 2.18 -5.36 -21.12
C SER A 3 1.71 -4.53 -19.92
N SER A 4 0.42 -4.17 -19.83
CA SER A 4 -0.12 -3.42 -18.69
C SER A 4 -0.07 -4.20 -17.37
N PHE A 5 -0.09 -5.53 -17.44
CA PHE A 5 -0.07 -6.40 -16.26
C PHE A 5 1.34 -6.59 -15.69
N VAL A 6 2.33 -6.56 -16.57
CA VAL A 6 3.74 -6.52 -16.18
C VAL A 6 4.00 -5.22 -15.43
N TRP A 7 3.40 -4.12 -15.88
CA TRP A 7 3.49 -2.83 -15.21
C TRP A 7 2.85 -2.82 -13.82
N THR A 8 1.65 -3.37 -13.64
CA THR A 8 1.02 -3.44 -12.31
C THR A 8 1.78 -4.35 -11.34
N ILE A 9 2.37 -5.45 -11.82
CA ILE A 9 3.22 -6.31 -10.99
C ILE A 9 4.50 -5.58 -10.60
N ILE A 10 5.16 -4.90 -11.53
CA ILE A 10 6.35 -4.09 -11.24
C ILE A 10 6.00 -3.02 -10.21
N PHE A 11 4.84 -2.36 -10.35
CA PHE A 11 4.37 -1.35 -9.41
C PHE A 11 4.14 -1.93 -8.01
N ALA A 12 3.50 -3.11 -7.91
CA ALA A 12 3.29 -3.80 -6.63
C ALA A 12 4.62 -4.24 -5.99
N LEU A 13 5.59 -4.71 -6.78
CA LEU A 13 6.91 -5.09 -6.30
C LEU A 13 7.71 -3.87 -5.82
N ILE A 14 7.60 -2.73 -6.50
CA ILE A 14 8.20 -1.46 -6.07
C ILE A 14 7.57 -1.02 -4.74
N GLN A 15 6.25 -1.08 -4.61
CA GLN A 15 5.56 -0.74 -3.36
C GLN A 15 6.01 -1.65 -2.20
N LEU A 16 6.15 -2.95 -2.44
CA LEU A 16 6.67 -3.91 -1.46
C LEU A 16 8.13 -3.61 -1.06
N ALA A 17 8.97 -3.24 -2.03
CA ALA A 17 10.37 -2.87 -1.80
C ALA A 17 10.50 -1.55 -1.01
N VAL A 18 9.65 -0.56 -1.29
CA VAL A 18 9.58 0.71 -0.53
C VAL A 18 9.18 0.44 0.92
N CYS A 19 8.18 -0.42 1.15
CA CYS A 19 7.78 -0.82 2.50
C CYS A 19 8.94 -1.49 3.28
N ALA A 20 9.72 -2.35 2.62
CA ALA A 20 10.90 -2.98 3.22
C ALA A 20 12.02 -1.95 3.53
N HIS A 21 12.28 -1.00 2.61
CA HIS A 21 13.30 0.03 2.83
C HIS A 21 12.98 0.98 4.00
N VAL A 22 11.70 1.29 4.21
CA VAL A 22 11.27 2.09 5.36
C VAL A 22 11.53 1.35 6.68
N GLU A 23 11.74 0.02 6.66
CA GLU A 23 12.01 -0.84 7.82
C GLU A 23 13.47 -0.87 8.27
N ASP A 24 14.40 -0.66 7.36
CA ASP A 24 15.82 -0.56 7.70
C ASP A 24 16.21 0.84 8.19
N ASN A 25 15.47 1.89 7.81
CA ASN A 25 15.81 3.28 8.13
C ASN A 25 15.02 3.87 9.33
N ARG A 26 14.37 3.02 10.14
CA ARG A 26 13.51 3.42 11.29
C ARG A 26 14.25 4.25 12.36
N ILE A 27 15.59 4.18 12.37
CA ILE A 27 16.45 4.87 13.34
C ILE A 27 16.63 6.36 12.99
N ILE A 28 16.49 6.75 11.71
CA ILE A 28 16.75 8.13 11.25
C ILE A 28 15.45 8.90 10.97
N ILE A 29 14.38 8.21 10.58
CA ILE A 29 13.13 8.87 10.18
C ILE A 29 12.14 8.91 11.34
N GLY A 30 12.12 10.03 12.07
CA GLY A 30 11.22 10.26 13.21
C GLY A 30 9.75 9.96 12.90
N SER A 31 9.05 9.46 13.91
CA SER A 31 7.70 8.85 13.93
C SER A 31 6.57 9.54 13.14
N SER A 32 6.75 10.75 12.64
CA SER A 32 5.75 11.54 11.90
C SER A 32 5.62 11.15 10.42
N ILE A 33 6.69 10.62 9.80
CA ILE A 33 6.69 10.34 8.34
C ILE A 33 5.97 9.02 8.01
N GLY A 34 5.83 8.09 8.95
CA GLY A 34 5.14 6.81 8.73
C GLY A 34 3.67 6.95 8.32
N GLY A 35 2.94 7.91 8.88
CA GLY A 35 1.54 8.17 8.49
C GLY A 35 1.41 8.81 7.11
N VAL A 36 2.32 9.73 6.77
CA VAL A 36 2.35 10.42 5.46
C VAL A 36 2.72 9.45 4.35
N LEU A 37 3.73 8.59 4.59
CA LEU A 37 4.10 7.53 3.65
C LEU A 37 2.95 6.54 3.41
N GLY A 38 2.24 6.13 4.46
CA GLY A 38 1.05 5.26 4.33
C GLY A 38 -0.05 5.90 3.48
N LEU A 39 -0.29 7.21 3.63
CA LEU A 39 -1.24 7.96 2.80
C LEU A 39 -0.82 8.01 1.33
N ILE A 40 0.48 8.23 1.04
CA ILE A 40 1.00 8.23 -0.33
C ILE A 40 0.79 6.87 -1.01
N ILE A 41 1.08 5.78 -0.29
CA ILE A 41 0.89 4.40 -0.77
C ILE A 41 -0.58 4.13 -1.08
N LEU A 42 -1.50 4.60 -0.23
CA LEU A 42 -2.95 4.47 -0.43
C LEU A 42 -3.43 5.21 -1.69
N ILE A 43 -2.88 6.38 -2.00
CA ILE A 43 -3.20 7.12 -3.23
C ILE A 43 -2.67 6.37 -4.46
N LEU A 44 -1.46 5.81 -4.38
CA LEU A 44 -0.88 5.00 -5.45
C LEU A 44 -1.72 3.76 -5.77
N ASP A 45 -2.35 3.16 -4.75
CA ASP A 45 -3.24 2.02 -4.89
C ASP A 45 -4.52 2.37 -5.69
N LEU A 46 -5.13 3.53 -5.40
CA LEU A 46 -6.26 4.04 -6.19
C LEU A 46 -5.90 4.24 -7.67
N ILE A 47 -4.72 4.80 -7.95
CA ILE A 47 -4.25 5.03 -9.32
C ILE A 47 -4.12 3.70 -10.07
N ALA A 48 -3.58 2.66 -9.40
CA ALA A 48 -3.48 1.33 -9.98
C ALA A 48 -4.85 0.72 -10.31
N ILE A 49 -5.87 0.93 -9.47
CA ILE A 49 -7.25 0.48 -9.74
C ILE A 49 -7.82 1.19 -10.98
N PHE A 50 -7.65 2.50 -11.10
CA PHE A 50 -8.10 3.25 -12.28
C PHE A 50 -7.40 2.81 -13.57
N GLU A 51 -6.09 2.57 -13.50
CA GLU A 51 -5.30 2.02 -14.62
C GLU A 51 -5.83 0.63 -15.04
N LEU A 52 -6.18 -0.21 -14.06
CA LEU A 52 -6.75 -1.53 -14.28
C LEU A 52 -8.14 -1.48 -14.91
N LEU A 53 -9.00 -0.56 -14.44
CA LEU A 53 -10.35 -0.35 -14.96
C LEU A 53 -10.32 0.16 -16.40
N LYS A 54 -9.41 1.08 -16.74
CA LYS A 54 -9.24 1.66 -18.09
C LYS A 54 -8.68 0.66 -19.11
N SER A 55 -8.17 -0.49 -18.69
CA SER A 55 -7.64 -1.52 -19.59
C SER A 55 -8.75 -2.43 -20.14
N ASP A 56 -9.44 -2.06 -21.23
CA ASP A 56 -10.68 -2.69 -21.70
C ASP A 56 -10.56 -4.09 -22.35
N GLY A 57 -9.36 -4.66 -22.44
CA GLY A 57 -9.11 -5.87 -23.25
C GLY A 57 -9.37 -7.24 -22.58
N ARG A 58 -9.94 -7.33 -21.38
CA ARG A 58 -10.09 -8.62 -20.65
C ARG A 58 -11.45 -8.81 -19.98
N GLY A 59 -11.88 -10.07 -19.91
CA GLY A 59 -13.14 -10.48 -19.27
C GLY A 59 -13.26 -10.00 -17.82
N VAL A 60 -14.46 -9.56 -17.47
CA VAL A 60 -14.81 -8.83 -16.24
C VAL A 60 -14.35 -9.56 -14.96
N CYS A 61 -14.46 -10.90 -14.93
CA CYS A 61 -14.08 -11.71 -13.77
C CYS A 61 -12.59 -11.58 -13.40
N SER A 62 -11.69 -11.48 -14.38
CA SER A 62 -10.25 -11.34 -14.09
C SER A 62 -9.93 -9.96 -13.51
N LYS A 63 -10.59 -8.89 -13.97
CA LYS A 63 -10.42 -7.56 -13.35
C LYS A 63 -10.90 -7.56 -11.91
N LEU A 64 -12.05 -8.17 -11.64
CA LEU A 64 -12.68 -8.15 -10.33
C LEU A 64 -11.80 -8.77 -9.24
N VAL A 65 -11.21 -9.94 -9.52
CA VAL A 65 -10.31 -10.61 -8.57
C VAL A 65 -9.08 -9.75 -8.25
N TRP A 66 -8.52 -9.09 -9.25
CA TRP A 66 -7.35 -8.23 -9.05
C TRP A 66 -7.67 -6.95 -8.29
N ILE A 67 -8.81 -6.32 -8.56
CA ILE A 67 -9.28 -5.16 -7.80
C ILE A 67 -9.49 -5.53 -6.33
N LEU A 68 -10.03 -6.72 -6.04
CA LEU A 68 -10.26 -7.19 -4.68
C LEU A 68 -8.95 -7.40 -3.90
N VAL A 69 -7.92 -7.94 -4.55
CA VAL A 69 -6.58 -8.10 -3.95
C VAL A 69 -5.94 -6.74 -3.68
N ILE A 70 -6.04 -5.81 -4.63
CA ILE A 70 -5.49 -4.45 -4.51
C ILE A 70 -6.17 -3.71 -3.35
N ILE A 71 -7.50 -3.74 -3.23
CA ILE A 71 -8.26 -3.12 -2.12
C ILE A 71 -7.96 -3.72 -0.75
N PHE A 72 -7.63 -5.01 -0.67
CA PHE A 72 -7.37 -5.66 0.62
C PHE A 72 -6.05 -5.18 1.25
N PHE A 73 -5.06 -4.87 0.42
CA PHE A 73 -3.72 -4.44 0.84
C PHE A 73 -3.70 -3.11 1.64
N PRO A 74 -4.33 -2.00 1.20
CA PRO A 74 -4.37 -0.75 1.96
C PRO A 74 -5.23 -0.86 3.23
N VAL A 75 -6.30 -1.67 3.22
CA VAL A 75 -7.14 -1.89 4.42
C VAL A 75 -6.34 -2.59 5.52
N GLY A 76 -5.57 -3.62 5.17
CA GLY A 76 -4.66 -4.28 6.12
C GLY A 76 -3.59 -3.32 6.67
N GLY A 77 -3.01 -2.49 5.81
CA GLY A 77 -2.02 -1.47 6.21
C GLY A 77 -2.58 -0.42 7.18
N LEU A 78 -3.82 0.03 6.96
CA LEU A 78 -4.49 1.00 7.84
C LEU A 78 -4.79 0.42 9.23
N ILE A 79 -5.24 -0.84 9.28
CA ILE A 79 -5.51 -1.55 10.54
C ILE A 79 -4.23 -1.68 11.36
N LEU A 80 -3.12 -2.06 10.72
CA LEU A 80 -1.82 -2.16 11.38
C LEU A 80 -1.33 -0.81 11.90
N TYR A 81 -1.53 0.26 11.12
CA TYR A 81 -1.20 1.64 11.51
C TYR A 81 -1.97 2.07 12.77
N CYS A 82 -3.29 1.85 12.83
CA CYS A 82 -4.09 2.16 14.02
C CYS A 82 -3.67 1.38 15.27
N CYS A 83 -3.30 0.10 15.11
CA CYS A 83 -2.84 -0.73 16.21
C CYS A 83 -1.49 -0.24 16.77
N CYS A 84 -0.52 0.05 15.90
CA CYS A 84 0.79 0.54 16.29
C CYS A 84 0.77 2.00 16.83
N ALA A 85 -0.17 2.84 16.38
CA ALA A 85 -0.32 4.22 16.86
C ALA A 85 -0.83 4.29 18.31
N ARG A 86 -1.70 3.36 18.73
CA ARG A 86 -2.36 3.41 20.06
C ARG A 86 -1.41 3.09 21.22
N SER A 87 -0.35 2.31 20.99
CA SER A 87 0.53 1.81 22.06
C SER A 87 1.54 2.80 22.65
N ARG A 88 1.56 4.08 22.22
CA ARG A 88 2.59 5.06 22.67
C ARG A 88 2.13 6.05 23.76
N THR A 89 1.02 5.80 24.44
CA THR A 89 0.41 6.79 25.34
C THR A 89 0.41 6.43 26.83
N VAL A 90 1.10 5.36 27.25
CA VAL A 90 0.97 4.82 28.64
C VAL A 90 2.22 5.01 29.52
N ASP A 91 3.37 5.45 29.01
CA ASP A 91 4.63 5.51 29.79
C ASP A 91 5.24 6.90 30.03
N SER A 92 4.53 8.01 29.75
CA SER A 92 5.06 9.36 30.01
C SER A 92 4.68 9.94 31.37
N SER A 93 4.23 9.11 32.32
CA SER A 93 3.77 9.55 33.65
C SER A 93 4.38 8.77 34.83
N ILE A 94 5.61 8.25 34.71
CA ILE A 94 6.38 7.69 35.83
C ILE A 94 7.80 8.25 35.82
#